data_AF-A0A9E4MBS8-F1
#
_entry.id   AF-A0A9E4MBS8-F1
#
_cell.length_a   1.000
_cell.length_b   1.000
_cell.length_c   1.000
_cell.angle_alpha   90.00
_cell.angle_beta   90.00
_cell.angle_gamma   90.00
#
_symmetry.space_group_name_H-M   'P 1'
#
loop_
_entity.id
_entity.type
_entity.pdbx_description
1 polymer ?
#
loop_
_entity_poly.entity_id
_entity_poly.type
_entity_poly.pdbx_seq_one_letter_code
_entity_poly.pdbx_strand_id
1 'polypeptide(L)'
;MAPAMPGAAESTVTFTVSDSHSAVRRVEYSLDTEHWQVLFPLDGIADSQTEQFNVTVDADSIERLVLRATDAMDNAATATAR
;
A
#
# COMPACT_ATOMS: atom_id res chain seq x y z
N MET A 1 -19.74 -29.54 9.91
CA MET A 1 -19.84 -28.08 9.76
C MET A 1 -18.92 -27.46 10.81
N ALA A 2 -17.72 -27.06 10.41
CA ALA A 2 -16.77 -26.40 11.31
C ALA A 2 -17.23 -24.95 11.56
N PRO A 3 -17.02 -24.38 12.76
CA PRO A 3 -17.31 -22.97 12.99
C PRO A 3 -16.32 -22.14 12.18
N ALA A 4 -16.84 -21.19 11.38
CA ALA A 4 -16.02 -20.12 10.87
C ALA A 4 -15.44 -19.37 12.07
N MET A 5 -14.11 -19.36 12.20
CA MET A 5 -13.42 -18.45 13.10
C MET A 5 -13.99 -17.03 12.88
N PRO A 6 -14.14 -16.17 13.90
CA PRO A 6 -14.45 -14.77 13.66
C PRO A 6 -13.39 -14.27 12.68
N GLY A 7 -13.81 -14.07 11.43
CA GLY A 7 -12.92 -13.70 10.35
C GLY A 7 -12.26 -12.40 10.77
N ALA A 8 -10.94 -12.42 10.84
CA ALA A 8 -10.18 -11.22 11.07
C ALA A 8 -10.72 -10.15 10.11
N ALA A 9 -11.07 -8.99 10.63
CA ALA A 9 -11.80 -7.99 9.87
C ALA A 9 -10.86 -7.41 8.80
N GLU A 10 -10.79 -8.05 7.63
CA GLU A 10 -9.95 -7.59 6.54
C GLU A 10 -10.49 -6.26 6.01
N SER A 11 -9.72 -5.20 6.17
CA SER A 11 -9.97 -3.91 5.56
C SER A 11 -9.13 -3.77 4.31
N THR A 12 -9.77 -3.47 3.19
CA THR A 12 -9.07 -3.13 1.95
C THR A 12 -8.97 -1.62 1.85
N VAL A 13 -7.75 -1.11 1.84
CA VAL A 13 -7.46 0.31 1.65
C VAL A 13 -7.05 0.52 0.21
N THR A 14 -7.83 1.31 -0.51
CA THR A 14 -7.54 1.72 -1.89
C THR A 14 -7.04 3.15 -1.88
N PHE A 15 -5.90 3.39 -2.52
CA PHE A 15 -5.30 4.71 -2.61
C PHE A 15 -4.62 4.92 -3.95
N THR A 16 -4.38 6.18 -4.29
CA THR A 16 -3.74 6.58 -5.55
C THR A 16 -2.47 7.34 -5.21
N VAL A 17 -1.36 6.95 -5.85
CA VAL A 17 -0.10 7.67 -5.79
C VAL A 17 0.07 8.40 -7.11
N SER A 18 0.33 9.70 -7.05
CA SER A 18 0.51 10.54 -8.24
C SER A 18 1.80 11.33 -8.10
N ASP A 19 2.61 11.33 -9.17
CA ASP A 19 3.82 12.13 -9.30
C ASP A 19 3.76 12.96 -10.59
N SER A 20 4.15 14.23 -10.51
CA SER A 20 4.02 15.19 -11.62
C SER A 20 5.22 15.21 -12.57
N HIS A 21 6.31 14.53 -12.23
CA HIS A 21 7.57 14.57 -12.97
C HIS A 21 7.97 13.20 -13.53
N SER A 22 7.47 12.12 -12.96
CA SER A 22 7.94 10.76 -13.21
C SER A 22 6.88 9.69 -12.93
N ALA A 23 7.18 8.45 -13.33
CA ALA A 23 6.35 7.30 -12.99
C ALA A 23 6.62 6.73 -11.59
N VAL A 24 5.60 6.17 -10.94
CA VAL A 24 5.70 5.60 -9.59
C VAL A 24 6.33 4.21 -9.67
N ARG A 25 7.64 4.13 -9.48
CA ARG A 25 8.40 2.89 -9.69
C ARG A 25 8.11 1.78 -8.67
N ARG A 26 7.90 2.15 -7.41
CA ARG A 26 7.66 1.18 -6.33
C ARG A 26 6.85 1.81 -5.22
N VAL A 27 5.86 1.08 -4.72
CA VAL A 27 5.16 1.42 -3.48
C VAL A 27 5.34 0.30 -2.48
N GLU A 28 5.56 0.65 -1.24
CA GLU A 28 5.72 -0.27 -0.12
C GLU A 28 4.80 0.16 1.02
N TYR A 29 4.33 -0.80 1.79
CA TYR A 29 3.57 -0.54 3.00
C TYR A 29 4.16 -1.26 4.20
N SER A 30 3.93 -0.70 5.37
CA SER A 30 4.33 -1.27 6.66
C SER A 30 3.30 -0.96 7.72
N LEU A 31 3.01 -1.92 8.58
CA LEU A 31 2.09 -1.74 9.70
C LEU A 31 2.87 -1.34 10.97
N ASP A 32 4.05 -1.94 11.13
CA ASP A 32 4.92 -1.76 12.30
C ASP A 32 6.11 -0.81 12.04
N THR A 33 6.24 -0.26 10.84
CA THR A 33 7.42 0.49 10.32
C THR A 33 8.74 -0.30 10.23
N GLU A 34 8.77 -1.52 10.74
CA GLU A 34 9.90 -2.45 10.68
C GLU A 34 9.80 -3.38 9.46
N HIS A 35 8.61 -3.91 9.18
CA HIS A 35 8.37 -4.84 8.09
C HIS A 35 7.73 -4.14 6.89
N TRP A 36 8.47 -4.02 5.80
CA TRP A 36 8.00 -3.40 4.56
C TRP A 36 7.62 -4.47 3.54
N GLN A 37 6.42 -4.33 2.97
CA GLN A 37 5.87 -5.20 1.94
C GLN A 37 5.64 -4.38 0.67
N VAL A 38 6.03 -4.92 -0.48
CA VAL A 38 5.87 -4.25 -1.77
C VAL A 38 4.43 -4.36 -2.24
N LEU A 39 3.85 -3.24 -2.67
CA LEU A 39 2.56 -3.18 -3.37
C LEU A 39 2.77 -3.06 -4.86
N PHE A 40 1.95 -3.81 -5.59
CA PHE A 40 1.87 -3.71 -7.03
C PHE A 40 0.68 -2.84 -7.43
N PRO A 41 0.83 -2.02 -8.48
CA PRO A 41 -0.28 -1.24 -9.00
C PRO A 41 -1.38 -2.17 -9.53
N LEU A 42 -2.62 -1.68 -9.49
CA LEU A 42 -3.80 -2.41 -9.96
C LEU A 42 -3.74 -2.79 -11.43
N ASP A 43 -3.11 -1.95 -12.26
CA ASP A 43 -2.88 -2.20 -13.68
C ASP A 43 -1.71 -3.18 -13.91
N GLY A 44 -0.93 -3.49 -12.87
CA GLY A 44 0.22 -4.39 -12.91
C GLY A 44 1.50 -3.79 -13.48
N ILE A 45 1.43 -2.57 -14.04
CA ILE A 45 2.57 -1.86 -14.62
C ILE A 45 2.69 -0.47 -13.96
N ALA A 46 3.93 -0.11 -13.64
CA ALA A 46 4.34 1.14 -13.00
C ALA A 46 4.94 2.11 -14.05
N ASP A 47 4.19 2.42 -15.11
CA ASP A 47 4.63 3.25 -16.23
C ASP A 47 3.93 4.62 -16.31
N SER A 48 2.94 4.85 -15.45
CA SER A 48 2.12 6.05 -15.45
C SER A 48 2.56 7.04 -14.36
N GLN A 49 2.11 8.29 -14.48
CA GLN A 49 2.32 9.31 -13.44
C GLN A 49 1.37 9.13 -12.25
N THR A 50 0.41 8.22 -12.35
CA THR A 50 -0.70 8.09 -11.39
C THR A 50 -1.10 6.65 -11.33
N GLU A 51 -0.68 5.97 -10.28
CA GLU A 51 -0.89 4.56 -10.09
C GLU A 51 -1.85 4.34 -8.93
N GLN A 52 -2.77 3.40 -9.12
CA GLN A 52 -3.72 3.01 -8.10
C GLN A 52 -3.28 1.71 -7.44
N PHE A 53 -3.34 1.66 -6.12
CA PHE A 53 -2.93 0.52 -5.32
C PHE A 53 -4.06 0.11 -4.39
N ASN A 54 -4.08 -1.18 -4.06
CA ASN A 54 -4.97 -1.75 -3.07
C ASN A 54 -4.12 -2.55 -2.09
N VAL A 55 -4.40 -2.41 -0.80
CA VAL A 55 -3.76 -3.20 0.25
C VAL A 55 -4.83 -3.75 1.17
N THR A 56 -4.82 -5.07 1.32
CA THR A 56 -5.69 -5.77 2.27
C THR A 56 -4.91 -5.97 3.56
N VAL A 57 -5.48 -5.48 4.64
CA VAL A 57 -4.86 -5.45 5.96
C VAL A 57 -5.87 -5.86 7.00
N ASP A 58 -5.35 -6.43 8.08
CA ASP A 58 -6.17 -6.86 9.19
C ASP A 58 -6.55 -5.63 10.04
N ALA A 59 -7.82 -5.24 10.03
CA ALA A 59 -8.28 -4.02 10.69
C ALA A 59 -8.16 -4.09 12.22
N ASP A 60 -8.27 -5.30 12.77
CA ASP A 60 -8.07 -5.54 14.21
C ASP A 60 -6.59 -5.46 14.60
N SER A 61 -5.67 -5.69 13.65
CA SER A 61 -4.22 -5.69 13.90
C SER A 61 -3.51 -4.42 13.41
N ILE A 62 -4.24 -3.47 12.80
CA ILE A 62 -3.68 -2.19 12.35
C ILE A 62 -3.83 -1.13 13.42
N GLU A 63 -2.69 -0.68 13.97
CA GLU A 63 -2.62 0.57 14.72
C GLU A 63 -2.22 1.76 13.82
N ARG A 64 -1.44 1.48 12.78
CA ARG A 64 -0.95 2.46 11.80
C ARG A 64 -0.61 1.77 10.50
N LEU A 65 -0.94 2.39 9.38
CA LEU A 65 -0.47 2.01 8.05
C LEU A 65 0.50 3.08 7.57
N VAL A 66 1.74 2.70 7.28
CA VAL A 66 2.74 3.57 6.65
C VAL A 66 2.92 3.13 5.21
N LEU A 67 2.85 4.09 4.30
CA LEU A 67 3.05 3.92 2.87
C LEU A 67 4.31 4.66 2.46
N ARG A 68 5.16 4.03 1.66
CA ARG A 68 6.33 4.64 1.05
C ARG A 68 6.29 4.43 -0.45
N ALA A 69 6.26 5.53 -1.20
CA ALA A 69 6.34 5.50 -2.65
C ALA A 69 7.73 5.96 -3.08
N THR A 70 8.32 5.29 -4.06
CA THR A 70 9.59 5.64 -4.70
C THR A 70 9.36 5.78 -6.20
N ASP A 71 9.80 6.90 -6.78
CA ASP A 71 9.67 7.19 -8.20
C ASP A 71 10.87 6.65 -9.02
N ALA A 72 10.79 6.75 -10.35
CA ALA A 72 11.88 6.41 -11.28
C ALA A 72 13.18 7.22 -11.10
N MET A 73 13.14 8.41 -10.50
CA MET A 73 14.29 9.26 -10.17
C MET A 73 14.82 9.03 -8.74
N ASP A 74 14.42 7.94 -8.08
CA ASP A 74 14.83 7.62 -6.70
C ASP A 74 14.32 8.62 -5.64
N ASN A 75 13.30 9.44 -5.96
CA ASN A 75 12.64 10.24 -4.92
C ASN A 75 11.69 9.35 -4.11
N ALA A 76 11.74 9.48 -2.78
CA ALA A 76 10.88 8.76 -1.87
C ALA A 76 9.91 9.70 -1.13
N ALA A 77 8.63 9.36 -1.13
CA ALA A 77 7.58 10.01 -0.37
C ALA A 77 6.99 9.03 0.65
N THR A 78 6.62 9.52 1.84
CA THR A 78 6.04 8.69 2.91
C THR A 78 4.71 9.27 3.35
N ALA A 79 3.70 8.42 3.55
CA ALA A 79 2.39 8.78 4.04
C ALA A 79 1.97 7.83 5.17
N THR A 80 1.10 8.29 6.07
CA THR A 80 0.59 7.48 7.18
C THR A 80 -0.92 7.57 7.26
N ALA A 81 -1.59 6.43 7.45
CA ALA A 81 -3.02 6.31 7.69
C ALA A 81 -3.26 5.63 9.05
N ARG A 82 -4.40 5.97 9.68
CA ARG A 82 -4.88 5.45 10.96
C ARG A 82 -6.37 5.17 10.85
#